data_AF-E1RAW1-F1
#
_entry.id   AF-E1RAW1-F1
#
_cell.length_a   1.000
_cell.length_b   1.000
_cell.length_c   1.000
_cell.angle_alpha   90.00
_cell.angle_beta   90.00
_cell.angle_gamma   90.00
#
_symmetry.space_group_name_H-M   'P 1'
#
loop_
_entity.id
_entity.type
_entity.pdbx_description
1 polymer ?
#
loop_
_entity_poly.entity_id
_entity_poly.type
_entity_poly.pdbx_seq_one_letter_code
_entity_poly.pdbx_strand_id
1 'polypeptide(L)' 'MGQKAYQCEDCGNEVIVDDVNAIPECCGKAMKEIPLDECIKASNPESARSWEVEDACDDGVH' A
#
# COMPACT_ATOMS: atom_id res chain seq x y z
N MET A 1 17.03 -10.60 -4.23
CA MET A 1 17.19 -9.16 -3.94
C MET A 1 16.14 -8.80 -2.92
N GLY A 2 16.54 -8.19 -1.80
CA GLY A 2 15.65 -7.90 -0.68
C GLY A 2 15.32 -6.41 -0.68
N GLN A 3 14.15 -6.05 -1.20
CA GLN A 3 13.67 -4.68 -1.22
C GLN A 3 13.13 -4.28 0.17
N LYS A 4 13.45 -3.07 0.63
CA LYS A 4 12.95 -2.47 1.87
C LYS A 4 12.11 -1.24 1.55
N ALA A 5 11.01 -1.05 2.28
CA ALA A 5 10.20 0.16 2.19
C ALA A 5 10.51 1.07 3.36
N TYR A 6 10.46 2.37 3.10
CA TYR A 6 10.65 3.42 4.07
C TYR A 6 9.52 4.44 3.94
N GLN A 7 9.01 4.93 5.07
CA GLN A 7 7.98 5.96 5.15
C GLN A 7 8.50 7.19 5.89
N CYS A 8 8.20 8.38 5.37
CA CYS A 8 8.49 9.64 6.04
C CYS A 8 7.36 9.97 7.02
N GLU A 9 7.66 10.11 8.31
CA GLU A 9 6.67 10.49 9.34
C GLU A 9 6.21 11.96 9.24
N ASP A 10 6.90 12.78 8.45
CA ASP A 10 6.66 14.22 8.32
C ASP A 10 5.68 14.53 7.17
N CYS A 11 5.91 13.94 5.99
CA CYS A 11 5.08 14.14 4.80
C CYS A 11 4.24 12.91 4.38
N GLY A 12 4.48 11.75 4.98
CA GLY A 12 3.80 10.50 4.63
C GLY A 12 4.28 9.83 3.34
N ASN A 13 5.35 10.32 2.71
CA ASN A 13 5.88 9.69 1.48
C ASN A 13 6.47 8.31 1.76
N GLU A 14 6.24 7.40 0.83
CA GLU A 14 6.74 6.02 0.86
C GLU A 14 7.71 5.79 -0.30
N VAL A 15 8.85 5.17 0.00
CA VAL A 15 9.88 4.83 -1.00
C VAL A 15 10.33 3.39 -0.81
N ILE A 16 10.57 2.71 -1.92
CA ILE A 16 11.06 1.32 -1.95
C ILE A 16 12.48 1.36 -2.51
N VAL A 17 13.42 0.81 -1.75
CA VAL A 17 14.82 0.70 -2.17
C VAL A 17 15.21 -0.77 -2.25
N ASP A 18 15.93 -1.13 -3.31
CA ASP A 18 16.50 -2.48 -3.47
C ASP A 18 17.76 -2.67 -2.62
N ASP A 19 18.36 -1.56 -2.17
CA ASP A 19 19.57 -1.55 -1.35
C ASP A 19 19.24 -1.45 0.13
N VAL A 20 19.60 -2.51 0.86
CA VAL A 20 19.32 -2.71 2.28
C VAL A 20 20.14 -1.77 3.18
N ASN A 21 21.22 -1.18 2.65
CA ASN A 21 22.15 -0.31 3.40
C ASN A 21 21.90 1.18 3.13
N ALA A 22 21.06 1.52 2.15
CA ALA A 22 20.72 2.90 1.82
C ALA A 22 19.43 3.32 2.54
N ILE A 23 19.58 3.98 3.69
CA ILE A 23 18.44 4.61 4.39
C ILE A 23 18.17 5.97 3.72
N PRO A 24 17.01 6.18 3.07
CA PRO A 24 16.71 7.45 2.43
C PRO A 24 16.39 8.54 3.46
N GLU A 25 16.77 9.78 3.13
CA GLU A 25 16.41 10.97 3.91
C GLU A 25 15.25 11.71 3.24
N CYS A 26 14.22 12.03 4.03
CA CYS A 26 13.06 12.79 3.58
C CYS A 26 12.70 13.84 4.64
N CYS A 27 12.35 15.06 4.21
CA CYS A 27 12.11 16.20 5.10
C CYS A 27 13.29 16.53 6.05
N GLY A 28 14.53 16.19 5.66
CA GLY A 28 15.73 16.41 6.47
C GLY A 28 15.89 15.44 7.65
N LYS A 29 15.18 14.31 7.65
CA LYS A 29 15.30 13.23 8.63
C LYS A 29 15.42 11.89 7.91
N ALA A 30 16.07 10.91 8.55
CA ALA A 30 16.10 9.54 8.05
C ALA A 30 14.67 8.96 8.05
N MET A 31 14.26 8.34 6.95
CA MET A 31 12.95 7.71 6.84
C MET A 31 12.87 6.46 7.71
N LYS A 32 11.65 6.12 8.14
CA LYS A 32 11.39 4.95 9.00
C LYS A 32 11.16 3.72 8.14
N GLU A 33 11.93 2.67 8.38
CA GLU A 33 11.72 1.38 7.71
C GLU A 33 10.33 0.84 8.08
N ILE A 34 9.55 0.49 7.05
CA ILE A 34 8.28 -0.19 7.18
C ILE A 34 8.37 -1.57 6.53
N PRO A 35 7.87 -2.63 7.19
CA PRO A 35 7.89 -3.96 6.63
C PRO A 35 6.95 -4.03 5.41
N LEU A 36 7.48 -4.43 4.24
CA LEU A 36 6.66 -4.68 3.04
C LEU A 36 5.61 -5.79 3.25
N ASP A 37 5.80 -6.65 4.27
CA ASP A 37 4.91 -7.76 4.58
C ASP A 37 3.48 -7.29 4.92
N GLU A 38 3.34 -6.07 5.44
CA GLU A 38 2.03 -5.51 5.81
C GLU A 38 1.22 -5.00 4.60
N CYS A 39 1.87 -4.72 3.46
CA CYS A 39 1.18 -4.38 2.22
C CYS A 39 0.61 -5.64 1.53
N ILE A 40 1.21 -6.81 1.76
CA ILE A 40 0.76 -8.12 1.25
C ILE A 40 -0.05 -8.89 2.31
N LYS A 41 -0.43 -8.24 3.42
CA LYS A 41 -1.35 -8.85 4.38
C LYS A 41 -2.69 -9.00 3.68
N ALA A 42 -2.93 -10.24 3.24
CA ALA A 42 -4.10 -10.69 2.52
C ALA A 42 -5.34 -9.98 3.05
N SER A 43 -6.00 -9.27 2.13
CA SER A 43 -7.41 -8.90 2.17
C SER A 43 -8.05 -9.17 3.52
N ASN A 44 -8.16 -8.11 4.32
CA ASN A 44 -9.19 -8.03 5.35
C ASN A 44 -10.48 -8.61 4.72
N PRO A 45 -11.27 -9.45 5.41
CA PRO A 45 -12.49 -10.03 4.82
C PRO A 45 -13.50 -8.98 4.32
N GLU A 46 -13.28 -7.68 4.56
CA GLU A 46 -14.00 -6.57 3.92
C GLU A 46 -13.56 -6.24 2.48
N SER A 47 -12.39 -6.71 2.06
CA SER A 47 -11.94 -6.76 0.65
C SER A 47 -12.40 -8.05 -0.05
N ALA A 48 -13.23 -8.87 0.61
CA ALA A 48 -14.01 -9.95 -0.01
C ALA A 48 -15.38 -9.45 -0.53
N ARG A 49 -15.57 -8.13 -0.66
CA ARG A 49 -16.71 -7.55 -1.39
C ARG A 49 -16.34 -7.35 -2.84
N SER A 50 -16.22 -8.44 -3.57
CA SER A 50 -16.28 -8.42 -5.03
C SER A 50 -17.03 -9.65 -5.50
N TRP A 51 -18.26 -9.40 -5.99
CA TRP A 51 -19.24 -10.33 -6.55
C TRP A 51 -20.34 -10.88 -5.63
N GLU A 52 -21.15 -9.99 -5.06
CA GLU A 52 -22.59 -10.12 -5.34
C GLU A 52 -22.94 -9.04 -6.35
N VAL A 53 -22.60 -9.33 -7.61
CA VAL A 53 -23.12 -8.65 -8.80
C VAL A 53 -24.52 -9.18 -9.03
N GLU A 54 -25.49 -8.75 -8.25
CA GLU A 54 -26.89 -8.80 -8.68
C GLU A 54 -27.56 -7.54 -8.12
N ASP A 55 -28.06 -6.69 -9.01
CA ASP A 55 -28.89 -5.51 -8.74
C ASP A 55 -28.18 -4.16 -8.49
N ALA A 56 -27.41 -3.68 -9.47
CA ALA A 56 -27.16 -2.25 -9.62
C ALA A 56 -27.05 -1.85 -11.10
N CYS A 57 -28.18 -1.95 -11.83
CA CYS A 57 -28.62 -1.18 -13.01
C CYS A 57 -29.46 -2.06 -13.95
N ASP A 58 -30.73 -2.27 -13.64
CA ASP A 58 -31.74 -2.47 -14.68
C ASP A 58 -32.09 -1.08 -15.26
N ASP A 59 -31.28 -0.59 -16.19
CA ASP A 59 -31.63 0.55 -17.06
C ASP A 59 -32.03 -0.04 -18.42
N GLY A 60 -33.31 -0.41 -18.55
CA GLY A 60 -33.73 -1.25 -19.68
C GLY A 60 -35.23 -1.39 -19.98
N VAL A 61 -36.10 -0.43 -19.65
CA VAL A 61 -37.43 -0.30 -20.31
C VAL A 61 -37.84 1.18 -20.45
N HIS A 62 -37.79 1.70 -21.69
CA HIS A 62 -38.72 2.72 -22.20
C HIS A 62 -39.31 2.20 -23.51
#